data_AF-A0A0C3L0I9-F1
#
_entry.id   AF-A0A0C3L0I9-F1
#
_cell.length_a   1.000
_cell.length_b   1.000
_cell.length_c   1.000
_cell.angle_alpha   90.00
_cell.angle_beta   90.00
_cell.angle_gamma   90.00
#
_symmetry.space_group_name_H-M   'P 1'
#
loop_
_entity.id
_entity.type
_entity.pdbx_description
1 polymer ?
#
loop_
_entity_poly.entity_id
_entity_poly.type
_entity_poly.pdbx_seq_one_letter_code
_entity_poly.pdbx_strand_id
1 'polypeptide(L)'
;FNTMIGSLAQQASISEPTPFHRLLKSLDERGKLIRVYTQNIDCLEEDAGLTYGIPAWNERRTRSPVKEKVKTKPSPISAPVAPRCIPLHGHVKTMYCPRCSHTTPLAPFIKRLSTGETIICASCEDLESTRRLVGKRERGVGNLRPSVVLYGEAHREGEIVGECVRRDLLGIQASSSKSRRKPDLLIVAGTSLKVPGTKSVVRQFAKAIRDANEPSDSSSTPPIQTIFINLEFPVPAREWESVFDIWLQGDVQTFA
;
A
#
# COMPACT_ATOMS: atom_id res chain seq x y z
N PHE A 1 -16.91 -11.87 -7.82
CA PHE A 1 -15.68 -11.08 -7.61
C PHE A 1 -15.60 -9.89 -8.58
N ASN A 2 -15.55 -10.10 -9.90
CA ASN A 2 -15.43 -9.00 -10.88
C ASN A 2 -16.54 -7.94 -10.75
N THR A 3 -17.81 -8.33 -10.59
CA THR A 3 -18.94 -7.41 -10.36
C THR A 3 -18.70 -6.49 -9.16
N MET A 4 -18.25 -7.05 -8.05
CA MET A 4 -17.94 -6.30 -6.83
C MET A 4 -16.78 -5.32 -7.09
N ILE A 5 -15.71 -5.76 -7.75
CA ILE A 5 -14.59 -4.87 -8.08
C ILE A 5 -15.00 -3.76 -9.05
N GLY A 6 -15.79 -4.06 -10.07
CA GLY A 6 -16.33 -3.04 -10.99
C GLY A 6 -17.14 -1.98 -10.24
N SER A 7 -18.00 -2.39 -9.32
CA SER A 7 -18.76 -1.45 -8.47
C SER A 7 -17.85 -0.61 -7.58
N LEU A 8 -16.90 -1.22 -6.87
CA LEU A 8 -16.00 -0.49 -5.97
C LEU A 8 -15.09 0.48 -6.74
N ALA A 9 -14.56 0.06 -7.89
CA ALA A 9 -13.76 0.93 -8.76
C ALA A 9 -14.58 2.11 -9.29
N GLN A 10 -15.84 1.88 -9.67
CA GLN A 10 -16.74 2.96 -10.07
C GLN A 10 -16.97 3.95 -8.93
N GLN A 11 -17.25 3.46 -7.72
CA GLN A 11 -17.45 4.30 -6.54
C GLN A 11 -16.19 5.10 -6.18
N ALA A 12 -15.02 4.45 -6.20
CA ALA A 12 -13.74 5.12 -5.98
C ALA A 12 -13.50 6.24 -7.01
N SER A 13 -13.79 5.98 -8.29
CA SER A 13 -13.57 6.95 -9.38
C SER A 13 -14.40 8.23 -9.30
N ILE A 14 -15.48 8.24 -8.52
CA ILE A 14 -16.36 9.40 -8.32
C ILE A 14 -16.30 9.94 -6.88
N SER A 15 -15.45 9.37 -6.03
CA SER A 15 -15.29 9.80 -4.65
C SER A 15 -14.21 10.88 -4.55
N GLU A 16 -14.34 11.76 -3.57
CA GLU A 16 -13.34 12.78 -3.28
C GLU A 16 -12.58 12.47 -1.99
N PRO A 17 -11.31 12.89 -1.87
CA PRO A 17 -10.57 12.81 -0.62
C PRO A 17 -11.31 13.47 0.55
N THR A 18 -11.47 12.73 1.64
CA THR A 18 -12.12 13.23 2.86
C THR A 18 -11.23 14.21 3.65
N PRO A 19 -11.77 14.93 4.65
CA PRO A 19 -10.96 15.77 5.55
C PRO A 19 -9.76 15.04 6.15
N PHE A 20 -9.91 13.77 6.55
CA PHE A 20 -8.80 12.99 7.10
C PHE A 20 -7.69 12.74 6.08
N HIS A 21 -8.01 12.48 4.81
CA HIS A 21 -7.00 12.36 3.76
C HIS A 21 -6.22 13.68 3.58
N ARG A 22 -6.91 14.82 3.67
CA ARG A 22 -6.28 16.16 3.60
C ARG A 22 -5.41 16.44 4.82
N LEU A 23 -5.81 15.99 6.02
CA LEU A 23 -4.97 16.05 7.22
C LEU A 23 -3.68 15.26 7.02
N LEU A 24 -3.75 14.02 6.50
CA LEU A 24 -2.58 13.21 6.18
C LEU A 24 -1.66 13.94 5.19
N LYS A 25 -2.23 14.54 4.14
CA LYS A 25 -1.46 15.35 3.19
C LYS A 25 -0.78 16.55 3.85
N SER A 26 -1.47 17.27 4.73
CA SER A 26 -0.89 18.38 5.47
C SER A 26 0.23 17.93 6.40
N LEU A 27 0.15 16.73 7.01
CA LEU A 27 1.25 16.15 7.79
C LEU A 27 2.45 15.79 6.91
N ASP A 28 2.23 15.30 5.69
CA ASP A 28 3.28 15.04 4.69
C ASP A 28 4.02 16.33 4.30
N GLU A 29 3.28 17.38 3.94
CA GLU A 29 3.83 18.68 3.55
C GLU A 29 4.64 19.34 4.67
N ARG A 30 4.21 19.18 5.92
CA ARG A 30 4.95 19.64 7.11
C ARG A 30 6.14 18.74 7.45
N GLY A 31 6.39 17.69 6.67
CA GLY A 31 7.42 16.71 6.94
C GLY A 31 7.22 16.03 8.29
N LYS A 32 5.98 15.84 8.77
CA LYS A 32 5.65 15.15 10.03
C LYS A 32 5.20 13.70 9.79
N LEU A 33 4.73 13.39 8.59
CA LEU A 33 4.29 12.05 8.22
C LEU A 33 5.47 11.14 7.82
N ILE A 34 5.63 10.02 8.51
CA ILE A 34 6.59 8.98 8.09
C ILE A 34 5.96 8.10 7.02
N ARG A 35 4.79 7.52 7.30
CA ARG A 35 4.10 6.61 6.38
C ARG A 35 2.61 6.52 6.67
N VAL A 36 1.84 6.25 5.63
CA VAL A 36 0.47 5.75 5.69
C VAL A 36 0.48 4.30 5.21
N TYR A 37 -0.02 3.39 6.04
CA TYR A 37 -0.33 2.02 5.62
C TYR A 37 -1.84 1.90 5.53
N THR A 38 -2.36 1.89 4.31
CA THR A 38 -3.81 1.87 4.09
C THR A 38 -4.30 0.45 3.84
N GLN A 39 -5.44 0.11 4.44
CA GLN A 39 -6.19 -1.11 4.10
C GLN A 39 -7.17 -0.86 2.95
N ASN A 40 -7.43 0.40 2.64
CA ASN A 40 -8.38 0.81 1.61
C ASN A 40 -7.77 0.57 0.23
N ILE A 41 -8.65 0.27 -0.72
CA ILE A 41 -8.27 -0.02 -2.11
C ILE A 41 -8.74 1.08 -3.08
N ASP A 42 -9.45 2.08 -2.57
CA ASP A 42 -10.06 3.18 -3.33
C ASP A 42 -9.04 4.20 -3.87
N CYS A 43 -7.84 4.25 -3.27
CA CYS A 43 -6.74 5.14 -3.67
C CYS A 43 -6.97 6.62 -3.35
N LEU A 44 -7.89 6.96 -2.44
CA LEU A 44 -8.17 8.36 -2.10
C LEU A 44 -6.97 9.06 -1.45
N GLU A 45 -6.01 8.32 -0.88
CA GLU A 45 -4.75 8.88 -0.40
C GLU A 45 -3.90 9.45 -1.54
N GLU A 46 -3.88 8.79 -2.70
CA GLU A 46 -3.19 9.27 -3.89
C GLU A 46 -3.91 10.50 -4.46
N ASP A 47 -5.24 10.46 -4.50
CA ASP A 47 -6.06 11.56 -5.01
C ASP A 47 -5.96 12.79 -4.09
N ALA A 48 -5.65 12.60 -2.80
CA ALA A 48 -5.29 13.66 -1.86
C ALA A 48 -3.88 14.25 -2.06
N GLY A 49 -3.08 13.67 -2.96
CA GLY A 49 -1.73 14.14 -3.30
C GLY A 49 -0.60 13.47 -2.53
N LEU A 50 -0.83 12.32 -1.87
CA LEU A 50 0.26 11.50 -1.33
C LEU A 50 0.89 10.66 -2.44
N THR A 51 2.21 10.45 -2.39
CA THR A 51 2.83 9.42 -3.24
C THR A 51 2.31 8.05 -2.81
N TYR A 52 1.88 7.23 -3.76
CA TYR A 52 1.16 5.98 -3.49
C TYR A 52 1.80 4.78 -4.20
N GLY A 53 1.69 3.61 -3.58
CA GLY A 53 2.01 2.33 -4.20
C GLY A 53 3.18 1.59 -3.54
N ILE A 54 3.63 0.52 -4.19
CA ILE A 54 4.70 -0.34 -3.69
C ILE A 54 6.05 0.07 -4.31
N PRO A 55 7.13 0.22 -3.52
CA PRO A 55 8.45 0.56 -4.06
C PRO A 55 9.01 -0.50 -5.02
N ALA A 56 9.58 -0.07 -6.15
CA ALA A 56 10.29 -0.93 -7.08
C ALA A 56 11.77 -1.16 -6.68
N TRP A 57 12.03 -1.60 -5.44
CA TRP A 57 13.41 -1.80 -4.96
C TRP A 57 14.21 -2.84 -5.76
N ASN A 58 13.51 -3.74 -6.46
CA ASN A 58 14.10 -4.91 -7.12
C ASN A 58 14.04 -4.90 -8.65
N GLU A 59 13.80 -3.75 -9.31
CA GLU A 59 13.98 -3.67 -10.78
C GLU A 59 15.46 -3.59 -11.22
N ARG A 60 16.39 -4.16 -10.43
CA ARG A 60 17.75 -4.47 -10.89
C ARG A 60 17.93 -5.98 -11.00
N ARG A 61 18.02 -6.41 -12.27
CA ARG A 61 18.52 -7.70 -12.80
C ARG A 61 17.52 -8.85 -12.91
N THR A 62 16.61 -8.74 -13.87
CA THR A 62 16.29 -9.87 -14.75
C THR A 62 16.83 -9.57 -16.17
N ARG A 63 17.58 -10.53 -16.72
CA ARG A 63 18.46 -10.45 -17.91
C ARG A 63 17.66 -10.27 -19.21
N SER A 64 18.15 -9.50 -20.21
CA SER A 64 18.91 -10.01 -21.38
C SER A 64 19.27 -8.90 -22.39
N PRO A 65 20.19 -9.13 -23.36
CA PRO A 65 21.06 -8.11 -23.94
C PRO A 65 20.51 -7.51 -25.25
N VAL A 66 20.46 -6.19 -25.33
CA VAL A 66 20.59 -5.46 -26.61
C VAL A 66 21.56 -4.32 -26.39
N LYS A 67 22.71 -4.39 -27.08
CA LYS A 67 23.71 -3.31 -27.10
C LYS A 67 23.20 -2.22 -28.04
N GLU A 68 22.51 -1.22 -27.53
CA GLU A 68 22.44 0.08 -28.18
C GLU A 68 23.18 1.11 -27.33
N LYS A 69 24.33 1.55 -27.85
CA LYS A 69 25.16 2.59 -27.24
C LYS A 69 24.50 3.95 -27.47
N VAL A 70 23.59 4.35 -26.59
CA VAL A 70 23.21 5.76 -26.45
C VAL A 70 24.00 6.35 -25.28
N LYS A 71 24.97 7.20 -25.60
CA LYS A 71 25.75 7.96 -24.62
C LYS A 71 24.92 9.17 -24.16
N THR A 72 24.06 8.99 -23.18
CA THR A 72 23.53 10.09 -22.36
C THR A 72 24.16 10.01 -20.97
N LYS A 73 24.70 11.15 -20.50
CA LYS A 73 25.28 11.26 -19.14
C LYS A 73 24.17 10.90 -18.14
N PRO A 74 24.38 9.93 -17.23
CA PRO A 74 23.38 9.65 -16.20
C PRO A 74 23.38 10.79 -15.19
N SER A 75 22.28 11.54 -15.14
CA SER A 75 21.92 12.37 -14.00
C SER A 75 21.96 11.52 -12.72
N PRO A 76 22.29 12.08 -11.54
CA PRO A 76 22.38 11.29 -10.32
C PRO A 76 20.99 10.76 -9.97
N ILE A 77 20.73 9.49 -10.28
CA ILE A 77 19.49 8.80 -9.94
C ILE A 77 19.50 8.63 -8.42
N SER A 78 18.82 9.55 -7.71
CA SER A 78 18.44 9.36 -6.33
C SER A 78 17.75 8.00 -6.22
N ALA A 79 18.21 7.14 -5.30
CA ALA A 79 17.59 5.85 -5.06
C ALA A 79 16.05 6.02 -4.90
N PRO A 80 15.23 5.11 -5.45
CA PRO A 80 13.78 5.27 -5.40
C PRO A 80 13.31 5.39 -3.95
N VAL A 81 12.79 6.56 -3.61
CA VAL A 81 12.19 6.84 -2.31
C VAL A 81 10.87 6.11 -2.24
N ALA A 82 10.66 5.35 -1.17
CA ALA A 82 9.42 4.61 -0.99
C ALA A 82 8.21 5.57 -0.91
N PRO A 83 7.04 5.26 -1.51
CA PRO A 83 5.88 6.15 -1.50
C PRO A 83 5.32 6.43 -0.10
N ARG A 84 4.70 7.58 0.14
CA ARG A 84 4.15 7.90 1.47
C ARG A 84 2.99 7.00 1.89
N CYS A 85 2.20 6.53 0.94
CA CYS A 85 1.10 5.60 1.17
C CYS A 85 1.44 4.22 0.59
N ILE A 86 1.43 3.20 1.45
CA ILE A 86 1.60 1.79 1.09
C ILE A 86 0.23 1.10 1.16
N PRO A 87 -0.31 0.59 0.05
CA PRO A 87 -1.53 -0.20 0.05
C PRO A 87 -1.29 -1.61 0.57
N LEU A 88 -1.82 -1.92 1.75
CA LEU A 88 -1.69 -3.25 2.37
C LEU A 88 -2.54 -4.32 1.68
N HIS A 89 -3.58 -3.92 0.95
CA HIS A 89 -4.51 -4.85 0.30
C HIS A 89 -4.58 -4.63 -1.23
N GLY A 90 -3.55 -3.98 -1.79
CA GLY A 90 -3.56 -3.56 -3.19
C GLY A 90 -4.53 -2.40 -3.46
N HIS A 91 -5.00 -2.29 -4.70
CA HIS A 91 -5.75 -1.13 -5.17
C HIS A 91 -6.61 -1.41 -6.40
N VAL A 92 -7.61 -0.57 -6.63
CA VAL A 92 -8.53 -0.67 -7.79
C VAL A 92 -8.06 0.12 -9.04
N LYS A 93 -6.83 0.67 -9.04
CA LYS A 93 -6.29 1.42 -10.19
C LYS A 93 -5.76 0.55 -11.35
N THR A 94 -5.29 -0.67 -11.08
CA THR A 94 -4.68 -1.53 -12.11
C THR A 94 -5.18 -2.96 -12.05
N MET A 95 -5.03 -3.67 -13.16
CA MET A 95 -5.17 -5.12 -13.27
C MET A 95 -3.84 -5.72 -13.72
N TYR A 96 -3.56 -6.96 -13.34
CA TYR A 96 -2.39 -7.69 -13.78
C TYR A 96 -2.76 -9.08 -14.31
N CYS A 97 -1.96 -9.62 -15.22
CA CYS A 97 -2.11 -11.00 -15.67
C CYS A 97 -1.26 -11.93 -14.81
N PRO A 98 -1.83 -12.90 -14.07
CA PRO A 98 -1.05 -13.86 -13.29
C PRO A 98 -0.14 -14.76 -14.14
N ARG A 99 -0.39 -14.84 -15.45
CA ARG A 99 0.37 -15.67 -16.39
C ARG A 99 1.62 -14.98 -16.93
N CYS A 100 1.49 -13.76 -17.44
CA CYS A 100 2.61 -13.03 -18.06
C CYS A 100 3.12 -11.83 -17.26
N SER A 101 2.50 -11.53 -16.11
CA SER A 101 2.78 -10.36 -15.27
C SER A 101 2.55 -8.99 -15.93
N HIS A 102 1.94 -8.95 -17.12
CA HIS A 102 1.51 -7.69 -17.74
C HIS A 102 0.53 -6.96 -16.83
N THR A 103 0.74 -5.66 -16.63
CA THR A 103 -0.10 -4.79 -15.81
C THR A 103 -0.67 -3.68 -16.66
N THR A 104 -1.94 -3.34 -16.45
CA THR A 104 -2.68 -2.34 -17.23
C THR A 104 -3.68 -1.59 -16.33
N PRO A 105 -4.06 -0.34 -16.64
CA PRO A 105 -5.10 0.38 -15.88
C PRO A 105 -6.43 -0.37 -15.84
N LEU A 106 -7.12 -0.30 -14.70
CA LEU A 106 -8.44 -0.93 -14.51
C LEU A 106 -9.57 -0.12 -15.13
N ALA A 107 -9.44 1.21 -15.17
CA ALA A 107 -10.51 2.14 -15.56
C ALA A 107 -11.23 1.78 -16.89
N PRO A 108 -10.54 1.40 -17.99
CA PRO A 108 -11.20 1.02 -19.24
C PRO A 108 -12.12 -0.21 -19.11
N PHE A 109 -11.93 -1.04 -18.07
CA PHE A 109 -12.65 -2.29 -17.88
C PHE A 109 -13.79 -2.19 -16.86
N ILE A 110 -14.01 -1.05 -16.19
CA ILE A 110 -15.00 -0.91 -15.11
C ILE A 110 -16.38 -1.42 -15.53
N LYS A 111 -16.92 -0.96 -16.68
CA LYS A 111 -18.26 -1.36 -17.16
C LYS A 111 -18.37 -2.88 -17.38
N ARG A 112 -17.33 -3.49 -17.95
CA ARG A 112 -17.23 -4.93 -18.21
C ARG A 112 -17.12 -5.73 -16.91
N LEU A 113 -16.31 -5.25 -15.97
CA LEU A 113 -16.20 -5.86 -14.64
C LEU A 113 -17.54 -5.80 -13.90
N SER A 114 -18.28 -4.69 -14.00
CA SER A 114 -19.59 -4.53 -13.37
C SER A 114 -20.65 -5.51 -13.88
N THR A 115 -20.53 -6.04 -15.11
CA THR A 115 -21.40 -7.13 -15.62
C THR A 115 -20.88 -8.52 -15.26
N GLY A 116 -19.78 -8.62 -14.51
CA GLY A 116 -19.15 -9.88 -14.12
C GLY A 116 -18.21 -10.46 -15.18
N GLU A 117 -17.91 -9.72 -16.25
CA GLU A 117 -17.10 -10.22 -17.35
C GLU A 117 -15.67 -10.55 -16.89
N THR A 118 -15.10 -11.61 -17.45
CA THR A 118 -13.67 -11.93 -17.30
C THR A 118 -12.89 -11.25 -18.41
N ILE A 119 -11.87 -10.47 -18.03
CA ILE A 119 -11.09 -9.69 -18.99
C ILE A 119 -9.88 -10.50 -19.45
N ILE A 120 -9.79 -10.76 -20.75
CA ILE A 120 -8.67 -11.47 -21.37
C ILE A 120 -7.43 -10.56 -21.44
N CYS A 121 -6.25 -11.14 -21.26
CA CYS A 121 -4.98 -10.41 -21.36
C CYS A 121 -4.54 -10.26 -22.82
N ALA A 122 -4.68 -9.05 -23.37
CA ALA A 122 -4.23 -8.70 -24.72
C ALA A 122 -2.75 -9.06 -24.98
N SER A 123 -1.87 -8.82 -24.01
CA SER A 123 -0.46 -9.22 -24.13
C SER A 123 -0.26 -10.73 -24.31
N CYS A 124 -1.12 -11.56 -23.70
CA CYS A 124 -1.09 -13.00 -23.94
C CYS A 124 -1.67 -13.35 -25.32
N GLU A 125 -2.70 -12.65 -25.79
CA GLU A 125 -3.27 -12.85 -27.14
C GLU A 125 -2.24 -12.53 -28.23
N ASP A 126 -1.51 -11.43 -28.10
CA ASP A 126 -0.45 -11.04 -29.04
C ASP A 126 0.68 -12.06 -29.07
N LEU A 127 1.10 -12.55 -27.90
CA LEU A 127 2.09 -13.60 -27.77
C LEU A 127 1.62 -14.90 -28.42
N GLU A 128 0.37 -15.30 -28.19
CA GLU A 128 -0.19 -16.52 -28.77
C GLU A 128 -0.31 -16.43 -30.30
N SER A 129 -0.75 -15.28 -30.81
CA SER A 129 -0.81 -15.00 -32.25
C SER A 129 0.57 -15.12 -32.90
N THR A 130 1.60 -14.54 -32.27
CA THR A 130 2.99 -14.66 -32.73
C THR A 130 3.46 -16.11 -32.73
N ARG A 131 3.15 -16.88 -31.67
CA ARG A 131 3.55 -18.30 -31.57
C ARG A 131 2.95 -19.16 -32.67
N ARG A 132 1.67 -18.94 -32.99
CA ARG A 132 0.98 -19.64 -34.07
C ARG A 132 1.65 -19.38 -35.43
N LEU A 133 2.00 -18.12 -35.71
CA LEU A 133 2.68 -17.74 -36.96
C LEU A 133 4.05 -18.41 -37.12
N VAL A 134 4.77 -18.66 -36.02
CA VAL A 134 6.08 -19.34 -36.05
C VAL A 134 6.01 -20.84 -35.79
N GLY A 135 4.83 -21.46 -35.87
CA GLY A 135 4.63 -22.91 -35.69
C GLY A 135 4.97 -23.43 -34.30
N LYS A 136 4.99 -22.58 -33.27
CA LYS A 136 5.26 -23.00 -31.88
C LYS A 136 3.98 -23.49 -31.23
N ARG A 137 4.09 -24.47 -30.32
CA ARG A 137 2.96 -24.97 -29.52
C ARG A 137 2.20 -23.84 -28.83
N GLU A 138 0.88 -23.98 -28.78
CA GLU A 138 0.03 -23.04 -28.04
C GLU A 138 0.33 -23.12 -26.54
N ARG A 139 0.26 -21.97 -25.86
CA ARG A 139 0.41 -21.87 -24.40
C ARG A 139 -0.89 -21.46 -23.75
N GLY A 140 -1.75 -20.74 -24.46
CA GLY A 140 -3.05 -20.26 -24.00
C GLY A 140 -2.99 -18.83 -23.47
N VAL A 141 -4.16 -18.21 -23.39
CA VAL A 141 -4.30 -16.80 -23.02
C VAL A 141 -4.66 -16.67 -21.54
N GLY A 142 -4.02 -15.73 -20.84
CA GLY A 142 -4.31 -15.43 -19.44
C GLY A 142 -5.49 -14.47 -19.28
N ASN A 143 -6.08 -14.45 -18.08
CA ASN A 143 -7.08 -13.46 -17.68
C ASN A 143 -6.43 -12.39 -16.80
N LEU A 144 -6.85 -11.14 -16.96
CA LEU A 144 -6.48 -10.04 -16.09
C LEU A 144 -7.24 -10.16 -14.76
N ARG A 145 -6.51 -9.95 -13.66
CA ARG A 145 -7.02 -9.91 -12.29
C ARG A 145 -6.82 -8.49 -11.75
N PRO A 146 -7.82 -7.88 -11.11
CA PRO A 146 -7.63 -6.66 -10.32
C PRO A 146 -6.49 -6.79 -9.32
N SER A 147 -5.75 -5.70 -9.10
CA SER A 147 -4.57 -5.68 -8.21
C SER A 147 -4.99 -5.52 -6.74
N VAL A 148 -5.97 -6.32 -6.31
CA VAL A 148 -6.55 -6.33 -4.96
C VAL A 148 -6.27 -7.67 -4.31
N VAL A 149 -5.93 -7.65 -3.02
CA VAL A 149 -5.66 -8.85 -2.22
C VAL A 149 -6.93 -9.27 -1.50
N LEU A 150 -7.35 -10.52 -1.71
CA LEU A 150 -8.50 -11.11 -1.03
C LEU A 150 -8.13 -11.77 0.31
N TYR A 151 -9.13 -12.00 1.15
CA TYR A 151 -8.95 -12.79 2.37
C TYR A 151 -8.40 -14.18 2.05
N GLY A 152 -7.34 -14.57 2.78
CA GLY A 152 -6.65 -15.85 2.57
C GLY A 152 -5.74 -15.89 1.34
N GLU A 153 -5.65 -14.80 0.56
CA GLU A 153 -4.73 -14.70 -0.57
C GLU A 153 -3.37 -14.14 -0.13
N ALA A 154 -2.30 -14.66 -0.73
CA ALA A 154 -0.98 -14.08 -0.57
C ALA A 154 -0.88 -12.76 -1.36
N HIS A 155 -0.42 -11.71 -0.71
CA HIS A 155 -0.13 -10.45 -1.39
C HIS A 155 1.03 -10.63 -2.37
N ARG A 156 0.83 -10.29 -3.65
CA ARG A 156 1.86 -10.40 -4.71
C ARG A 156 3.16 -9.70 -4.32
N GLU A 157 3.08 -8.44 -3.89
CA GLU A 157 4.23 -7.70 -3.33
C GLU A 157 4.36 -7.77 -1.79
N GLY A 158 3.84 -8.81 -1.13
CA GLY A 158 3.84 -8.91 0.34
C GLY A 158 5.22 -8.83 0.99
N GLU A 159 6.26 -9.36 0.33
CA GLU A 159 7.65 -9.25 0.79
C GLU A 159 8.14 -7.79 0.78
N ILE A 160 7.81 -7.03 -0.28
CA ILE A 160 8.19 -5.62 -0.41
C ILE A 160 7.42 -4.78 0.62
N VAL A 161 6.14 -5.07 0.84
CA VAL A 161 5.33 -4.44 1.90
C VAL A 161 5.96 -4.70 3.28
N GLY A 162 6.33 -5.94 3.58
CA GLY A 162 7.00 -6.31 4.82
C GLY A 162 8.33 -5.59 5.01
N GLU A 163 9.12 -5.46 3.94
CA GLU A 163 10.36 -4.70 3.95
C GLU A 163 10.11 -3.19 4.16
N CYS A 164 9.01 -2.62 3.65
CA CYS A 164 8.58 -1.25 3.98
C CYS A 164 8.35 -1.08 5.48
N VAL A 165 7.56 -1.97 6.08
CA VAL A 165 7.28 -1.97 7.53
C VAL A 165 8.59 -2.06 8.32
N ARG A 166 9.45 -3.02 7.99
CA ARG A 166 10.73 -3.22 8.67
C ARG A 166 11.63 -1.99 8.59
N ARG A 167 11.75 -1.37 7.41
CA ARG A 167 12.59 -0.18 7.22
C ARG A 167 12.08 1.02 7.99
N ASP A 168 10.77 1.24 8.00
CA ASP A 168 10.17 2.36 8.72
C ASP A 168 10.28 2.17 10.24
N LEU A 169 10.10 0.95 10.78
CA LEU A 169 10.37 0.61 12.19
C LEU A 169 11.81 0.94 12.61
N LEU A 170 12.78 0.67 11.73
CA LEU A 170 14.20 0.92 11.98
C LEU A 170 14.63 2.37 11.66
N GLY A 171 13.72 3.20 11.14
CA GLY A 171 14.01 4.56 10.68
C GLY A 171 14.99 4.63 9.49
N ILE A 172 15.02 3.59 8.64
CA ILE A 172 15.94 3.47 7.50
C ILE A 172 15.27 4.04 6.23
N GLN A 173 15.49 5.32 5.96
CA GLN A 173 15.01 5.94 4.72
C GLN A 173 16.01 5.77 3.57
N ALA A 174 15.51 5.84 2.32
CA ALA A 174 16.29 5.57 1.10
C ALA A 174 17.37 6.63 0.79
N SER A 175 17.33 7.80 1.46
CA SER A 175 18.34 8.82 1.29
C SER A 175 19.49 8.63 2.29
N SER A 176 20.69 8.46 1.76
CA SER A 176 21.96 8.54 2.47
C SER A 176 22.13 9.95 3.05
N SER A 177 21.61 10.21 4.25
CA SER A 177 22.05 11.32 5.08
C SER A 177 21.61 11.12 6.54
N LYS A 178 22.57 10.74 7.38
CA LYS A 178 22.76 10.99 8.84
C LYS A 178 21.60 10.99 9.87
N SER A 179 20.32 11.07 9.50
CA SER A 179 19.20 11.10 10.45
C SER A 179 18.30 9.88 10.25
N ARG A 180 18.44 8.90 11.14
CA ARG A 180 17.44 7.83 11.29
C ARG A 180 16.20 8.46 11.92
N ARG A 181 15.14 8.61 11.15
CA ARG A 181 13.86 9.10 11.66
C ARG A 181 12.95 7.91 11.96
N LYS A 182 12.90 7.53 13.23
CA LYS A 182 11.96 6.53 13.74
C LYS A 182 10.60 7.19 13.99
N PRO A 183 9.50 6.42 13.92
CA PRO A 183 8.22 6.88 14.42
C PRO A 183 8.29 7.12 15.93
N ASP A 184 7.66 8.21 16.34
CA ASP A 184 7.45 8.64 17.72
C ASP A 184 5.94 8.70 18.08
N LEU A 185 5.06 8.67 17.07
CA LEU A 185 3.61 8.62 17.21
C LEU A 185 3.01 7.63 16.19
N LEU A 186 2.07 6.80 16.66
CA LEU A 186 1.23 5.93 15.83
C LEU A 186 -0.23 6.38 15.94
N ILE A 187 -0.85 6.68 14.80
CA ILE A 187 -2.29 6.92 14.70
C ILE A 187 -2.90 5.76 13.91
N VAL A 188 -3.87 5.07 14.51
CA VAL A 188 -4.68 4.05 13.84
C VAL A 188 -6.10 4.56 13.77
N ALA A 189 -6.62 4.76 12.56
CA ALA A 189 -7.90 5.41 12.35
C ALA A 189 -8.80 4.59 11.42
N GLY A 190 -10.11 4.61 11.68
CA GLY A 190 -11.13 4.14 10.74
C GLY A 190 -11.03 2.65 10.39
N THR A 191 -10.65 1.81 11.35
CA THR A 191 -10.54 0.37 11.12
C THR A 191 -11.00 -0.46 12.31
N SER A 192 -11.69 -1.57 12.05
CA SER A 192 -12.08 -2.55 13.05
C SER A 192 -10.94 -3.51 13.46
N LEU A 193 -9.77 -3.39 12.82
CA LEU A 193 -8.58 -4.21 13.08
C LEU A 193 -8.84 -5.72 13.08
N LYS A 194 -9.68 -6.23 12.17
CA LYS A 194 -9.98 -7.67 12.08
C LYS A 194 -8.94 -8.46 11.27
N VAL A 195 -8.16 -7.78 10.42
CA VAL A 195 -7.20 -8.42 9.50
C VAL A 195 -5.88 -8.75 10.23
N PRO A 196 -5.43 -10.03 10.26
CA PRO A 196 -4.22 -10.43 11.00
C PRO A 196 -2.94 -9.68 10.61
N GLY A 197 -2.74 -9.43 9.31
CA GLY A 197 -1.59 -8.68 8.82
C GLY A 197 -1.54 -7.26 9.40
N THR A 198 -2.66 -6.53 9.32
CA THR A 198 -2.80 -5.20 9.91
C THR A 198 -2.59 -5.22 11.43
N LYS A 199 -3.18 -6.19 12.14
CA LYS A 199 -2.97 -6.34 13.60
C LYS A 199 -1.49 -6.47 13.94
N SER A 200 -0.76 -7.28 13.17
CA SER A 200 0.68 -7.48 13.36
C SER A 200 1.47 -6.18 13.15
N VAL A 201 1.17 -5.42 12.08
CA VAL A 201 1.84 -4.14 11.80
C VAL A 201 1.61 -3.14 12.93
N VAL A 202 0.36 -2.97 13.39
CA VAL A 202 0.02 -2.06 14.48
C VAL A 202 0.78 -2.42 15.77
N ARG A 203 0.80 -3.70 16.15
CA ARG A 203 1.52 -4.15 17.35
C ARG A 203 3.03 -3.93 17.25
N GLN A 204 3.63 -4.15 16.09
CA GLN A 204 5.05 -3.92 15.87
C GLN A 204 5.41 -2.44 16.00
N PHE A 205 4.63 -1.53 15.40
CA PHE A 205 4.85 -0.08 15.55
C PHE A 205 4.63 0.38 16.98
N ALA A 206 3.53 -0.01 17.62
CA ALA A 206 3.25 0.35 19.00
C ALA A 206 4.37 -0.09 19.96
N LYS A 207 4.86 -1.33 19.80
CA LYS A 207 6.01 -1.83 20.57
C LYS A 207 7.28 -1.04 20.27
N ALA A 208 7.61 -0.82 19.00
CA ALA A 208 8.85 -0.12 18.64
C ALA A 208 8.90 1.33 19.13
N ILE A 209 7.76 2.04 19.13
CA ILE A 209 7.66 3.41 19.64
C ILE A 209 7.84 3.43 21.15
N ARG A 210 7.19 2.52 21.89
CA ARG A 210 7.34 2.42 23.35
C ARG A 210 8.75 2.04 23.76
N ASP A 211 9.33 1.00 23.17
CA ASP A 211 10.68 0.53 23.47
C ASP A 211 11.73 1.65 23.20
N ALA A 212 11.46 2.56 22.26
CA ALA A 212 12.34 3.69 21.95
C ALA A 212 12.22 4.87 22.93
N ASN A 213 11.15 4.91 23.72
CA ASN A 213 10.80 6.03 24.60
C ASN A 213 10.55 5.56 26.05
N GLU A 214 11.11 4.41 26.46
CA GLU A 214 11.03 3.98 27.85
C GLU A 214 11.63 5.07 28.77
N PRO A 215 10.85 5.59 29.73
CA PRO A 215 11.32 6.66 30.60
C PRO A 215 12.45 6.15 31.49
N SER A 216 13.56 6.88 31.53
CA SER A 216 14.70 6.57 32.40
C SER A 216 14.40 6.77 33.89
N ASP A 217 13.30 7.46 34.20
CA ASP A 217 12.91 7.82 35.56
C ASP A 217 11.43 7.47 35.78
N SER A 218 11.13 6.73 36.84
CA SER A 218 9.81 6.14 37.09
C SER A 218 8.76 7.14 37.57
N SER A 219 9.10 8.42 37.68
CA SER A 219 8.30 9.47 38.32
C SER A 219 7.43 10.28 37.34
N SER A 220 7.67 10.22 36.03
CA SER A 220 6.91 10.97 35.02
C SER A 220 5.99 10.07 34.19
N THR A 221 4.74 10.50 33.99
CA THR A 221 3.84 9.87 33.03
C THR A 221 4.40 9.99 31.61
N PRO A 222 4.56 8.89 30.86
CA PRO A 222 5.09 8.96 29.50
C PRO A 222 4.14 9.74 28.58
N PRO A 223 4.66 10.42 27.54
CA PRO A 223 3.82 11.10 26.56
C PRO A 223 2.97 10.08 25.78
N ILE A 224 1.81 10.52 25.28
CA ILE A 224 0.95 9.72 24.40
C ILE A 224 1.69 9.42 23.10
N GLN A 225 1.76 8.14 22.74
CA GLN A 225 2.51 7.60 21.61
C GLN A 225 1.64 6.78 20.66
N THR A 226 0.51 6.24 21.13
CA THR A 226 -0.37 5.43 20.31
C THR A 226 -1.83 5.85 20.48
N ILE A 227 -2.45 6.28 19.38
CA ILE A 227 -3.81 6.81 19.34
C ILE A 227 -4.66 5.92 18.43
N PHE A 228 -5.82 5.51 18.92
CA PHE A 228 -6.85 4.85 18.12
C PHE A 228 -8.05 5.78 17.92
N ILE A 229 -8.49 5.97 16.68
CA ILE A 229 -9.62 6.88 16.34
C ILE A 229 -10.66 6.08 15.56
N ASN A 230 -11.78 5.79 16.20
CA ASN A 230 -12.84 5.02 15.56
C ASN A 230 -14.16 5.13 16.34
N LEU A 231 -15.27 4.81 15.69
CA LEU A 231 -16.60 4.77 16.32
C LEU A 231 -16.69 3.71 17.43
N GLU A 232 -16.00 2.59 17.25
CA GLU A 232 -16.00 1.44 18.17
C GLU A 232 -14.58 0.97 18.46
N PHE A 233 -14.31 0.56 19.70
CA PHE A 233 -13.04 -0.06 20.09
C PHE A 233 -12.92 -1.47 19.48
N PRO A 234 -11.73 -1.89 19.02
CA PRO A 234 -11.55 -3.20 18.40
C PRO A 234 -11.81 -4.33 19.39
N VAL A 235 -12.54 -5.36 18.93
CA VAL A 235 -12.86 -6.56 19.72
C VAL A 235 -12.01 -7.75 19.30
N PRO A 236 -11.58 -8.61 20.26
CA PRO A 236 -11.77 -8.48 21.70
C PRO A 236 -10.83 -7.44 22.34
N ALA A 237 -11.32 -6.61 23.26
CA ALA A 237 -10.57 -5.47 23.83
C ALA A 237 -9.22 -5.87 24.46
N ARG A 238 -9.18 -7.03 25.13
CA ARG A 238 -7.96 -7.61 25.74
C ARG A 238 -6.76 -7.72 24.79
N GLU A 239 -6.99 -7.79 23.49
CA GLU A 239 -5.93 -7.85 22.48
C GLU A 239 -5.18 -6.51 22.29
N TRP A 240 -5.71 -5.43 22.85
CA TRP A 240 -5.31 -4.04 22.58
C TRP A 240 -5.04 -3.20 23.82
N GLU A 241 -5.29 -3.73 25.03
CA GLU A 241 -5.09 -3.04 26.32
C GLU A 241 -3.68 -2.46 26.49
N SER A 242 -2.66 -3.13 25.95
CA SER A 242 -1.26 -2.68 26.00
C SER A 242 -0.77 -2.04 24.70
N VAL A 243 -1.67 -1.73 23.77
CA VAL A 243 -1.31 -1.21 22.44
C VAL A 243 -1.58 0.28 22.33
N PHE A 244 -2.76 0.74 22.73
CA PHE A 244 -3.21 2.13 22.57
C PHE A 244 -3.21 2.87 23.91
N ASP A 245 -2.58 4.03 23.95
CA ASP A 245 -2.61 4.91 25.12
C ASP A 245 -3.96 5.62 25.22
N ILE A 246 -4.55 5.99 24.07
CA ILE A 246 -5.84 6.69 24.00
C ILE A 246 -6.69 6.11 22.87
N TRP A 247 -7.99 5.97 23.15
CA TRP A 247 -9.04 5.81 22.15
C TRP A 247 -9.89 7.08 22.09
N LEU A 248 -9.94 7.71 20.91
CA LEU A 248 -10.86 8.77 20.58
C LEU A 248 -12.08 8.16 19.89
N GLN A 249 -13.19 8.07 20.63
CA GLN A 249 -14.45 7.56 20.12
C GLN A 249 -15.13 8.60 19.23
N GLY A 250 -15.25 8.31 17.94
CA GLY A 250 -15.92 9.20 17.02
C GLY A 250 -15.60 8.96 15.55
N ASP A 251 -16.18 9.81 14.71
CA ASP A 251 -15.90 9.84 13.29
C ASP A 251 -14.52 10.47 13.04
N VAL A 252 -13.71 9.79 12.22
CA VAL A 252 -12.34 10.18 11.91
C VAL A 252 -12.28 11.52 11.17
N GLN A 253 -13.36 11.90 10.49
CA GLN A 253 -13.39 13.09 9.66
C GLN A 253 -13.72 14.31 10.50
N THR A 254 -14.51 14.13 11.56
CA THR A 254 -14.76 15.16 12.59
C THR A 254 -13.49 15.46 13.41
N PHE A 255 -12.60 14.49 13.55
CA PHE A 255 -11.30 14.68 14.21
C PHE A 255 -10.32 15.52 13.35
N ALA A 256 -10.44 15.45 12.03
CA ALA A 256 -9.47 16.00 11.07
C ALA A 256 -9.65 17.50 10.81
#